data_AF-A0A1H9VKT6-F1
#
_entry.id   AF-A0A1H9VKT6-F1
#
_cell.length_a   1.000
_cell.length_b   1.000
_cell.length_c   1.000
_cell.angle_alpha   90.00
_cell.angle_beta   90.00
_cell.angle_gamma   90.00
#
_symmetry.space_group_name_H-M   'P 1'
#
loop_
_entity.id
_entity.type
_entity.pdbx_description
1 polymer ?
#
loop_
_entity_poly.entity_id
_entity_poly.type
_entity_poly.pdbx_seq_one_letter_code
_entity_poly.pdbx_strand_id
1 'polypeptide(L)'
;MCKTTVLAQNQNITIAQCSNCKVLNIWRSGVLMNFSFEQFDAFYIATKKLHFDDYRENTPDGKEVVILSTPFPDISLVFTREEWKEFFIKIDEALYMKRVYELVHQ
;
A
#
# COMPACT_ATOMS: atom_id res chain seq x y z
N MET A 1 14.01 -6.45 -20.52
CA MET A 1 13.33 -5.13 -20.58
C MET A 1 12.45 -5.02 -19.34
N CYS A 2 12.60 -4.00 -18.49
CA CYS A 2 11.69 -3.87 -17.33
C CYS A 2 10.26 -3.64 -17.85
N LYS A 3 9.35 -4.55 -17.52
CA LYS A 3 7.93 -4.49 -17.84
C LYS A 3 7.17 -4.59 -16.53
N THR A 4 6.44 -3.54 -16.21
CA THR A 4 5.63 -3.49 -14.99
C THR A 4 4.32 -4.23 -15.21
N THR A 5 3.93 -5.05 -14.24
CA THR A 5 2.66 -5.76 -14.21
C THR A 5 1.81 -5.16 -13.10
N VAL A 6 0.61 -4.70 -13.44
CA VAL A 6 -0.34 -4.18 -12.45
C VAL A 6 -0.93 -5.36 -11.69
N LEU A 7 -0.82 -5.33 -10.36
CA LEU A 7 -1.33 -6.35 -9.46
C LEU A 7 -2.73 -6.01 -8.96
N ALA A 8 -2.97 -4.74 -8.63
CA ALA A 8 -4.27 -4.24 -8.20
C ALA A 8 -4.40 -2.77 -8.57
N GLN A 9 -5.62 -2.33 -8.90
CA GLN A 9 -5.88 -0.92 -9.16
C GLN A 9 -7.32 -0.52 -8.81
N ASN A 10 -7.50 0.75 -8.47
CA ASN A 10 -8.77 1.48 -8.51
C ASN A 10 -8.48 2.92 -8.96
N GLN A 11 -9.42 3.85 -8.76
CA GLN A 11 -9.27 5.24 -9.18
C GLN A 11 -8.12 5.98 -8.46
N ASN A 12 -7.77 5.57 -7.24
CA ASN A 12 -6.85 6.33 -6.35
C ASN A 12 -5.55 5.59 -6.05
N ILE A 13 -5.51 4.28 -6.27
CA ILE A 13 -4.41 3.40 -5.89
C ILE A 13 -4.08 2.48 -7.05
N THR A 14 -2.80 2.43 -7.42
CA THR A 14 -2.27 1.42 -8.33
C THR A 14 -1.10 0.72 -7.67
N ILE A 15 -1.17 -0.60 -7.57
CA ILE A 15 -0.08 -1.45 -7.07
C ILE A 15 0.46 -2.25 -8.24
N ALA A 16 1.75 -2.14 -8.48
CA ALA A 16 2.38 -2.78 -9.63
C ALA A 16 3.76 -3.33 -9.26
N GLN A 17 4.17 -4.41 -9.92
CA GLN A 17 5.48 -5.02 -9.71
C GLN A 17 6.30 -5.06 -11.00
N CYS A 18 7.61 -5.08 -10.86
CA CYS A 18 8.52 -5.42 -11.94
C CYS A 18 9.48 -6.51 -11.47
N SER A 19 9.27 -7.75 -11.95
CA SER A 19 10.07 -8.91 -11.54
C SER A 19 11.54 -8.79 -11.92
N ASN A 20 11.85 -8.12 -13.04
CA ASN A 20 13.24 -7.89 -13.45
C ASN A 20 13.95 -6.87 -12.55
N CYS A 21 13.23 -5.83 -12.15
CA CYS A 21 13.74 -4.77 -11.28
C CYS A 21 13.59 -5.14 -9.78
N LYS A 22 12.96 -6.29 -9.44
CA LYS A 22 12.66 -6.79 -8.07
C LYS A 22 12.01 -5.75 -7.15
N VAL A 23 11.14 -4.93 -7.73
CA VAL A 23 10.48 -3.82 -7.05
C VAL A 23 8.97 -3.93 -7.15
N LEU A 24 8.29 -3.53 -6.09
CA LEU A 24 6.85 -3.33 -6.03
C LEU A 24 6.56 -1.88 -5.63
N ASN A 25 5.60 -1.28 -6.33
CA ASN A 25 5.28 0.13 -6.21
C ASN A 25 3.81 0.29 -5.83
N ILE A 26 3.54 1.19 -4.88
CA ILE A 26 2.19 1.68 -4.60
C ILE A 26 2.13 3.16 -5.00
N TRP A 27 1.25 3.47 -5.94
CA TRP A 27 0.96 4.82 -6.39
C TRP A 27 -0.30 5.31 -5.69
N ARG A 28 -0.23 6.41 -4.94
CA ARG A 28 -1.38 7.02 -4.24
C ARG A 28 -1.14 8.51 -4.00
N SER A 29 -2.12 9.36 -4.31
CA SER A 29 -2.24 10.77 -3.86
C SER A 29 -0.90 11.51 -3.64
N GLY A 30 -0.11 11.69 -4.71
CA GLY A 30 1.16 12.44 -4.65
C GLY A 30 2.35 11.70 -4.01
N VAL A 31 2.17 10.44 -3.62
CA VAL A 31 3.21 9.57 -3.05
C VAL A 31 3.42 8.35 -3.93
N LEU A 32 4.69 8.06 -4.21
CA LEU A 32 5.14 6.80 -4.78
C LEU A 32 5.94 6.03 -3.73
N MET A 33 5.37 4.95 -3.22
CA MET A 33 6.07 4.06 -2.29
C MET A 33 6.74 2.95 -3.09
N ASN A 34 8.05 2.78 -2.89
CA ASN A 34 8.85 1.74 -3.52
C ASN A 34 9.25 0.71 -2.46
N PHE A 35 9.08 -0.55 -2.76
CA PHE A 35 9.41 -1.67 -1.88
C PHE A 35 10.23 -2.71 -2.64
N SER A 36 11.21 -3.31 -1.97
CA SER A 36 11.58 -4.69 -2.31
C SER A 36 10.40 -5.63 -2.01
N PHE A 37 10.42 -6.85 -2.57
CA PHE A 37 9.36 -7.82 -2.28
C PHE A 37 9.26 -8.16 -0.78
N GLU A 38 10.41 -8.32 -0.11
CA GLU A 38 10.46 -8.57 1.33
C GLU A 38 9.94 -7.38 2.14
N GLN A 39 10.28 -6.15 1.74
CA GLN A 39 9.78 -4.94 2.40
C GLN A 39 8.26 -4.81 2.26
N PHE A 40 7.70 -5.18 1.11
CA PHE A 40 6.25 -5.16 0.90
C PHE A 40 5.54 -6.20 1.78
N ASP A 41 6.09 -7.41 1.87
CA ASP A 41 5.53 -8.47 2.72
C ASP A 41 5.62 -8.08 4.22
N ALA A 42 6.74 -7.50 4.64
CA ALA A 42 6.92 -6.98 6.00
C ALA A 42 5.97 -5.82 6.31
N PHE A 43 5.81 -4.88 5.37
CA PHE A 43 4.86 -3.78 5.48
C PHE A 43 3.45 -4.29 5.68
N TYR A 44 3.01 -5.28 4.89
CA TYR A 44 1.70 -5.89 5.06
C TYR A 44 1.53 -6.56 6.44
N ILE A 45 2.50 -7.36 6.88
CA ILE A 45 2.43 -8.03 8.18
C ILE A 45 2.34 -7.03 9.33
N ALA A 46 3.13 -5.95 9.27
CA ALA A 46 3.14 -4.91 10.29
C ALA A 46 1.82 -4.13 10.36
N THR A 47 1.17 -3.93 9.21
CA THR A 47 -0.02 -3.07 9.10
C THR A 47 -1.34 -3.83 9.18
N LYS A 48 -1.37 -5.14 8.90
CA LYS A 48 -2.60 -5.96 8.86
C LYS A 48 -3.43 -5.95 10.15
N LYS A 49 -2.79 -5.75 11.30
CA LYS A 49 -3.45 -5.75 12.61
C LYS A 49 -3.92 -4.37 13.06
N LEU A 50 -3.65 -3.33 12.27
CA LEU A 50 -4.04 -1.97 12.61
C LEU A 50 -5.52 -1.78 12.28
N HIS A 51 -6.29 -1.30 13.24
CA HIS A 51 -7.68 -0.92 13.05
C HIS A 51 -7.81 0.61 13.06
N PHE A 52 -8.61 1.15 12.14
CA PHE A 52 -8.79 2.59 12.03
C PHE A 52 -9.24 3.22 13.36
N ASP A 53 -10.19 2.57 14.05
CA ASP A 53 -10.81 3.08 15.27
C ASP A 53 -9.87 3.21 16.47
N ASP A 54 -8.73 2.51 16.44
CA ASP A 54 -7.71 2.51 17.50
C ASP A 54 -6.76 3.71 17.42
N TYR A 55 -6.69 4.40 16.27
CA TYR A 55 -5.69 5.44 15.97
C TYR A 55 -6.32 6.73 15.42
N ARG A 56 -7.57 7.01 15.79
CA ARG A 56 -8.32 8.15 15.29
C ARG A 56 -7.73 9.47 15.77
N GLU A 57 -7.50 10.34 14.82
CA GLU A 57 -7.08 11.72 14.99
C GLU A 57 -8.04 12.64 14.23
N ASN A 58 -7.99 13.93 14.54
CA ASN A 58 -8.73 14.95 13.79
C ASN A 58 -7.76 15.88 13.09
N THR A 59 -8.01 16.15 11.82
CA THR A 59 -7.34 17.24 11.09
C THR A 59 -7.74 18.60 11.68
N PRO A 60 -7.02 19.70 11.35
CA PRO A 60 -7.38 21.04 11.84
C PRO A 60 -8.80 21.52 11.48
N ASP A 61 -9.37 21.00 10.39
CA ASP A 61 -10.75 21.24 9.96
C ASP A 61 -11.77 20.26 10.58
N GLY A 62 -11.34 19.37 11.48
CA GLY A 62 -12.19 18.47 12.26
C GLY A 62 -12.57 17.16 11.57
N LYS A 63 -11.89 16.79 10.47
CA LYS A 63 -12.13 15.53 9.77
C LYS A 63 -11.41 14.37 10.47
N GLU A 64 -12.13 13.28 10.72
CA GLU A 64 -11.58 12.06 11.31
C GLU A 64 -10.61 11.37 10.33
N VAL A 65 -9.40 11.12 10.79
CA VAL A 65 -8.31 10.50 10.02
C VAL A 65 -7.47 9.55 10.88
N VAL A 66 -6.65 8.74 10.24
CA VAL A 66 -5.54 8.00 10.86
C VAL A 66 -4.25 8.42 10.20
N ILE A 67 -3.19 8.55 11.00
CA ILE A 67 -1.84 8.89 10.55
C ILE A 67 -0.96 7.64 10.67
N LEU A 68 -0.48 7.14 9.53
CA LEU A 68 0.51 6.07 9.48
C LEU A 68 1.90 6.70 9.29
N SER A 69 2.73 6.59 10.33
CA SER A 69 4.11 7.06 10.28
C SER A 69 4.92 6.27 9.24
N THR A 70 5.75 6.97 8.48
CA THR A 70 6.75 6.33 7.61
C THR A 70 8.11 6.28 8.31
N PRO A 71 9.08 5.49 7.81
CA PRO A 71 10.45 5.55 8.31
C PRO A 71 11.12 6.93 8.16
N PHE A 72 10.55 7.82 7.35
CA PHE A 72 10.99 9.21 7.24
C PHE A 72 10.14 10.07 8.19
N PRO A 73 10.71 10.64 9.25
CA PRO A 73 9.93 11.33 10.30
C PRO A 73 9.15 12.54 9.76
N ASP A 74 9.64 13.15 8.68
CA ASP A 74 9.02 14.32 8.05
C ASP A 74 7.86 13.96 7.11
N ILE A 75 7.62 12.67 6.87
CA ILE A 75 6.58 12.19 5.96
C ILE A 75 5.70 11.18 6.69
N SER A 76 4.41 11.48 6.76
CA SER A 76 3.39 10.56 7.24
C SER A 76 2.29 10.40 6.20
N LEU A 77 1.65 9.24 6.19
CA LEU A 77 0.51 8.98 5.33
C LEU A 77 -0.76 9.23 6.14
N VAL A 78 -1.65 10.07 5.59
CA VAL A 78 -2.93 10.38 6.20
C VAL A 78 -4.03 9.68 5.43
N PHE A 79 -4.97 9.11 6.17
CA PHE A 79 -6.09 8.36 5.61
C PHE A 79 -7.40 8.76 6.27
N THR A 80 -8.43 9.01 5.47
CA THR A 80 -9.82 8.90 5.96
C THR A 80 -10.18 7.43 6.20
N ARG A 81 -11.33 7.17 6.81
CA ARG A 81 -11.83 5.81 7.01
C ARG A 81 -11.99 5.04 5.70
N GLU A 82 -12.57 5.68 4.69
CA GLU A 82 -12.79 5.11 3.36
C GLU A 82 -11.45 4.83 2.68
N GLU A 83 -10.54 5.80 2.75
CA GLU A 83 -9.20 5.66 2.17
C GLU A 83 -8.38 4.56 2.84
N TRP A 84 -8.45 4.44 4.16
CA TRP A 84 -7.80 3.37 4.92
C TRP A 84 -8.31 2.00 4.47
N LYS A 85 -9.63 1.84 4.41
CA LYS A 85 -10.26 0.60 3.97
C LYS A 85 -9.86 0.24 2.55
N GLU A 86 -9.98 1.17 1.61
CA GLU A 86 -9.59 0.96 0.21
C GLU A 86 -8.11 0.62 0.07
N PHE A 87 -7.25 1.28 0.85
CA PHE A 87 -5.82 1.02 0.84
C PHE A 87 -5.48 -0.42 1.21
N PHE A 88 -6.03 -0.93 2.30
CA PHE A 88 -5.78 -2.31 2.73
C PHE A 88 -6.44 -3.35 1.84
N ILE A 89 -7.64 -3.09 1.30
CA ILE A 89 -8.26 -3.96 0.29
C ILE A 89 -7.35 -4.10 -0.92
N LYS A 90 -6.80 -3.00 -1.45
CA LYS A 90 -5.92 -3.05 -2.62
C LYS A 90 -4.60 -3.77 -2.33
N ILE A 91 -4.07 -3.66 -1.11
CA ILE A 91 -2.89 -4.43 -0.69
C ILE A 91 -3.19 -5.92 -0.67
N ASP A 92 -4.32 -6.34 -0.10
CA ASP A 92 -4.74 -7.74 -0.09
C ASP A 92 -4.92 -8.30 -1.51
N GLU A 93 -5.58 -7.55 -2.40
CA GLU A 93 -5.72 -7.92 -3.82
C GLU A 93 -4.35 -8.06 -4.51
N ALA A 94 -3.43 -7.12 -4.26
CA ALA A 94 -2.10 -7.15 -4.87
C ALA A 94 -1.27 -8.34 -4.37
N LEU A 95 -1.36 -8.68 -3.09
CA LEU A 95 -0.70 -9.86 -2.53
C LEU A 95 -1.26 -11.16 -3.09
N TYR A 96 -2.58 -11.22 -3.27
CA TYR A 96 -3.21 -12.35 -3.94
C TYR A 96 -2.69 -12.51 -5.36
N MET A 97 -2.68 -11.43 -6.16
CA MET A 97 -2.20 -11.47 -7.53
C MET A 97 -0.70 -11.76 -7.64
N LYS A 98 0.13 -11.23 -6.74
CA LYS A 98 1.56 -11.56 -6.65
C LYS A 98 1.77 -13.07 -6.56
N ARG A 99 1.03 -13.76 -5.67
CA ARG A 99 1.08 -15.23 -5.51
C ARG A 99 0.61 -15.97 -6.76
N VAL A 100 -0.45 -15.51 -7.40
CA VAL A 100 -0.92 -16.10 -8.67
C VAL A 100 0.17 -16.00 -9.74
N TYR A 101 0.84 -14.85 -9.87
CA TYR A 101 1.93 -14.69 -10.83
C TYR A 101 3.13 -15.58 -10.51
N GLU A 102 3.49 -15.72 -9.22
CA GLU A 102 4.55 -16.63 -8.76
C GLU A 102 4.26 -18.10 -9.07
N LEU A 103 2.98 -18.52 -9.07
CA LEU A 103 2.59 -19.90 -9.41
C LEU A 103 2.53 -20.14 -10.92
N VAL A 104 2.09 -19.16 -11.70
CA VAL A 104 1.89 -19.30 -13.16
C VAL A 104 3.20 -19.16 -13.94
N HIS A 105 4.18 -18.42 -13.41
CA HIS A 105 5.46 -18.14 -14.09
C HIS A 105 6.64 -18.92 -13.49
N GLN A 106 6.38 -20.10 -12.92
CA GLN A 106 7.42 -21.10 -12.65
C GLN A 106 7.95 -21.73 -13.94
#